data_AF-A0AAP2NYM7-F1
#
_entry.id   AF-A0AAP2NYM7-F1
#
_cell.length_a   1.000
_cell.length_b   1.000
_cell.length_c   1.000
_cell.angle_alpha   90.00
_cell.angle_beta   90.00
_cell.angle_gamma   90.00
#
_symmetry.space_group_name_H-M   'P 1'
#
loop_
_entity.id
_entity.type
_entity.pdbx_description
1 polymer ?
#
loop_
_entity_poly.entity_id
_entity_poly.type
_entity_poly.pdbx_seq_one_letter_code
_entity_poly.pdbx_strand_id
1 'polypeptide(L)' 'MSDKVNVQITCRQLVIYCKNVEMSIEDFNKYDQLINADMTNSEIDSQLADIAYKYGFSCSDDNYLDSNEPEEIEFQKID' A
#
# COMPACT_ATOMS: atom_id res chain seq x y z
N MET A 1 15.64 42.37 -9.16
CA MET A 1 14.40 41.69 -9.57
C MET A 1 14.57 40.24 -9.21
N SER A 2 13.59 39.62 -8.55
CA SER A 2 13.65 38.17 -8.30
C SER A 2 12.82 37.51 -9.37
N ASP A 3 13.46 36.98 -10.40
CA ASP A 3 12.82 36.16 -11.41
C ASP A 3 12.21 34.93 -10.70
N LYS A 4 10.88 34.90 -10.61
CA LYS A 4 10.13 33.80 -9.99
C LYS A 4 9.43 33.02 -11.08
N VAL A 5 9.50 31.69 -10.97
CA VAL A 5 8.78 30.76 -11.84
C VAL A 5 7.71 30.06 -11.03
N ASN A 6 6.56 29.80 -11.65
CA ASN A 6 5.52 29.00 -11.03
C ASN A 6 5.87 27.53 -11.16
N VAL A 7 5.73 26.78 -10.07
CA VAL A 7 6.06 25.36 -10.01
C VAL A 7 4.97 24.66 -9.22
N GLN A 8 4.44 23.57 -9.77
CA GLN A 8 3.64 22.59 -9.07
C GLN A 8 4.57 21.60 -8.38
N ILE A 9 4.32 21.35 -7.10
CA ILE A 9 5.05 20.35 -6.32
C ILE A 9 4.07 19.24 -5.99
N THR A 10 4.38 18.01 -6.40
CA THR A 10 3.57 16.81 -6.14
C THR A 10 4.35 15.90 -5.23
N CYS A 11 3.73 15.42 -4.15
CA CYS A 11 4.33 14.44 -3.26
C CYS A 11 3.50 13.15 -3.28
N ARG A 12 4.13 11.99 -3.46
CA ARG A 12 3.53 10.67 -3.21
C ARG A 12 4.21 10.05 -2.00
N GLN A 13 3.39 9.55 -1.08
CA GLN A 13 3.84 8.83 0.11
C GLN A 13 3.32 7.40 0.01
N LEU A 14 4.21 6.40 0.08
CA LEU A 14 3.82 5.01 0.31
C LEU A 14 3.88 4.78 1.83
N VAL A 15 2.79 4.29 2.40
CA VAL A 15 2.73 3.95 3.82
C VAL A 15 2.77 2.43 3.93
N ILE A 16 3.72 1.91 4.71
CA ILE A 16 3.83 0.49 4.98
C ILE A 16 3.02 0.16 6.23
N TYR A 17 1.99 -0.67 6.07
CA TYR A 17 1.12 -1.14 7.16
C TYR A 17 1.51 -2.58 7.54
N CYS A 18 1.86 -2.83 8.80
CA CYS A 18 2.30 -4.14 9.29
C CYS A 18 1.55 -4.50 10.58
N LYS A 19 0.96 -5.69 10.64
CA LYS A 19 0.25 -6.20 11.80
C LYS A 19 0.61 -7.67 12.02
N ASN A 20 0.99 -8.01 13.25
CA ASN A 20 1.15 -9.40 13.64
C ASN A 20 -0.21 -9.95 14.07
N VAL A 21 -0.62 -11.06 13.46
CA VAL A 21 -1.90 -11.72 13.73
C VAL A 21 -1.67 -13.20 13.94
N GLU A 22 -2.46 -13.82 14.82
CA GLU A 22 -2.56 -15.29 14.83
C GLU A 22 -3.46 -15.72 13.68
N MET A 23 -2.89 -16.44 12.72
CA MET A 23 -3.60 -16.94 11.55
C MET A 23 -3.71 -18.45 11.54
N SER A 24 -4.77 -18.95 10.91
CA SER A 24 -4.94 -20.38 10.68
C SER A 24 -3.96 -20.89 9.62
N ILE A 25 -3.50 -22.14 9.78
CA ILE A 25 -2.64 -22.81 8.80
C ILE A 25 -3.35 -22.95 7.45
N GLU A 26 -4.67 -23.16 7.46
CA GLU A 26 -5.47 -23.28 6.23
C GLU A 26 -5.46 -21.99 5.41
N ASP A 27 -5.64 -20.83 6.05
CA ASP A 27 -5.59 -19.54 5.35
C ASP A 27 -4.17 -19.21 4.89
N PHE A 28 -3.14 -19.60 5.66
CA PHE A 28 -1.74 -19.43 5.24
C PHE A 28 -1.41 -20.27 4.01
N ASN A 29 -1.86 -21.53 3.96
CA ASN A 29 -1.70 -22.38 2.79
C ASN A 29 -2.47 -21.83 1.58
N LYS A 30 -3.65 -21.24 1.80
CA LYS A 30 -4.41 -20.57 0.74
C LYS A 30 -3.65 -19.38 0.18
N TYR A 31 -3.02 -18.56 1.04
CA TYR A 31 -2.11 -17.49 0.62
C TYR A 31 -0.95 -18.04 -0.24
N ASP A 32 -0.27 -19.09 0.23
CA ASP A 32 0.87 -19.69 -0.48
C ASP A 32 0.47 -20.18 -1.88
N GLN A 33 -0.72 -20.76 -2.02
CA GLN A 33 -1.26 -21.17 -3.32
C GLN A 33 -1.56 -19.97 -4.23
N LEU A 34 -2.09 -18.87 -3.67
CA LEU A 34 -2.45 -17.68 -4.44
C LEU A 34 -1.22 -16.95 -5.01
N ILE A 35 -0.14 -16.84 -4.24
CA ILE A 35 1.09 -16.15 -4.70
C ILE A 35 1.87 -16.96 -5.75
N ASN A 36 1.66 -18.27 -5.79
CA ASN A 36 2.30 -19.18 -6.74
C ASN A 36 1.38 -19.54 -7.93
N ALA A 37 0.18 -18.96 -8.00
CA ALA A 37 -0.77 -19.24 -9.06
C ALA A 37 -0.52 -18.38 -10.32
N ASP A 38 -0.65 -19.00 -11.49
CA ASP A 38 -0.77 -18.32 -12.79
C ASP A 38 -2.19 -17.72 -12.95
N MET A 39 -2.54 -16.77 -12.09
CA MET A 39 -3.80 -16.00 -12.16
C MET A 39 -3.51 -14.52 -12.44
N THR A 40 -4.52 -13.77 -12.88
CA THR A 40 -4.36 -12.32 -13.08
C THR A 40 -4.21 -11.62 -11.73
N ASN A 41 -3.32 -10.62 -11.65
CA ASN A 41 -3.02 -9.90 -10.40
C ASN A 41 -4.29 -9.40 -9.69
N SER A 42 -5.32 -8.96 -10.42
CA SER A 42 -6.55 -8.42 -9.81
C SER A 42 -7.38 -9.46 -9.05
N GLU A 43 -7.43 -10.72 -9.49
CA GLU A 43 -8.19 -11.79 -8.81
C GLU A 43 -7.44 -12.31 -7.58
N ILE A 44 -6.11 -12.35 -7.67
CA ILE A 44 -5.23 -12.64 -6.54
C ILE A 44 -5.39 -11.54 -5.48
N ASP A 45 -5.29 -10.27 -5.87
CA ASP A 45 -5.41 -9.12 -4.95
C ASP A 45 -6.73 -9.12 -4.19
N SER A 46 -7.85 -9.42 -4.84
CA SER A 46 -9.16 -9.50 -4.18
C SER A 46 -9.20 -10.62 -3.13
N GLN A 47 -8.67 -11.80 -3.44
CA GLN A 47 -8.66 -12.93 -2.50
C GLN A 47 -7.70 -12.70 -1.33
N LEU A 48 -6.56 -12.06 -1.59
CA LEU A 48 -5.62 -11.64 -0.55
C LEU A 48 -6.23 -10.60 0.38
N ALA A 49 -6.98 -9.64 -0.16
CA ALA A 49 -7.70 -8.65 0.63
C ALA A 49 -8.77 -9.30 1.53
N ASP A 50 -9.52 -10.30 1.03
CA ASP A 50 -10.49 -11.05 1.85
C ASP A 50 -9.82 -11.81 3.00
N ILE A 51 -8.68 -12.45 2.74
CA ILE A 51 -7.88 -13.13 3.78
C ILE A 51 -7.40 -12.11 4.80
N ALA A 52 -6.82 -10.98 4.37
CA ALA A 52 -6.33 -9.92 5.24
C ALA A 52 -7.45 -9.33 6.12
N TYR A 53 -8.62 -9.08 5.53
CA TYR A 53 -9.80 -8.55 6.22
C TYR A 53 -10.29 -9.49 7.34
N LYS A 54 -10.26 -10.81 7.12
CA LYS A 54 -10.60 -11.82 8.15
C LYS A 54 -9.75 -11.67 9.42
N TYR A 55 -8.50 -11.24 9.29
CA TYR A 55 -7.57 -10.99 10.39
C TYR A 55 -7.56 -9.54 10.87
N GLY A 56 -8.58 -8.77 10.46
CA GLY A 56 -8.73 -7.37 10.82
C GLY A 56 -7.64 -6.48 10.21
N PHE A 57 -7.03 -6.88 9.10
CA PHE A 57 -6.11 -6.04 8.34
C PHE A 57 -6.92 -5.31 7.26
N SER A 58 -7.32 -4.08 7.55
CA SER A 58 -8.05 -3.22 6.63
C SER A 58 -7.42 -1.83 6.58
N CYS A 59 -7.62 -1.09 5.50
CA CYS A 59 -7.14 0.30 5.34
C CYS A 59 -7.79 1.32 6.31
N SER A 60 -8.42 0.86 7.38
CA SER A 60 -9.08 1.65 8.41
C SER A 60 -8.51 1.35 9.81
N ASP A 61 -7.43 0.57 9.90
CA ASP A 61 -6.85 0.11 11.16
C ASP A 61 -5.78 1.11 11.66
N ASP A 62 -5.82 1.45 12.94
CA ASP A 62 -5.05 2.53 13.58
C ASP A 62 -3.53 2.24 13.70
N ASN A 63 -3.02 1.14 13.15
CA ASN A 63 -1.60 0.72 13.24
C ASN A 63 -0.75 1.26 12.06
N TYR A 64 -1.03 2.46 11.58
CA TYR A 64 -0.19 3.12 10.58
C TYR A 64 1.21 3.36 11.17
N LEU A 65 2.23 2.73 10.58
CA LEU A 65 3.60 3.19 10.78
C LEU A 65 3.69 4.55 10.10
N ASP A 66 3.85 5.57 10.93
CA ASP A 66 3.93 6.98 10.55
C ASP A 66 5.03 7.16 9.47
N SER A 67 4.63 7.15 8.20
CA SER A 67 5.53 7.52 7.10
C SER A 67 5.63 9.04 7.07
N ASN A 68 6.31 9.58 8.08
CA ASN A 68 6.58 11.00 8.21
C ASN A 68 7.50 11.54 7.10
N GLU A 69 8.01 10.68 6.21
CA GLU A 69 8.92 11.08 5.15
C GLU A 69 8.27 10.95 3.76
N PRO A 70 8.27 12.03 2.96
CA PRO A 70 7.75 12.01 1.60
C PRO A 70 8.67 11.17 0.69
N GLU A 71 8.16 10.05 0.16
CA GLU A 71 8.98 9.11 -0.63
C GLU A 71 9.17 9.54 -2.09
N GLU A 72 8.25 10.30 -2.70
CA GLU A 72 8.42 10.83 -4.06
C GLU A 72 7.93 12.28 -4.18
N ILE A 73 8.85 13.25 -4.18
CA ILE A 73 8.52 14.66 -4.46
C ILE A 73 8.94 15.02 -5.89
N GLU A 74 7.97 15.41 -6.72
CA GLU A 74 8.17 15.91 -8.08
C GLU A 74 7.92 17.43 -8.15
N PHE A 75 8.76 18.14 -8.91
CA PHE A 75 8.62 19.57 -9.17
C PHE A 75 8.41 19.79 -10.67
N GLN A 76 7.27 20.35 -11.06
CA GLN A 76 6.94 20.62 -12.45
C GLN A 76 6.68 22.11 -12.65
N LYS A 77 7.44 22.75 -13.53
CA LYS A 77 7.20 24.17 -13.86
C LYS A 77 5.87 24.28 -14.60
N ILE A 78 5.05 25.22 -14.17
CA ILE A 78 3.78 25.55 -14.82
C ILE A 78 3.88 26.96 -15.37
N ASP A 79 3.37 27.16 -16.58
CA ASP A 79 3.35 28.46 -17.26
C ASP A 79 2.16 29.33 -16.81
#